data_AF-A0A7U6KLE3-F1
#
_entry.id   AF-A0A7U6KLE3-F1
#
_cell.length_a   1.000
_cell.length_b   1.000
_cell.length_c   1.000
_cell.angle_alpha   90.00
_cell.angle_beta   90.00
_cell.angle_gamma   90.00
#
_symmetry.space_group_name_H-M   'P 1'
#
loop_
_entity.id
_entity.type
_entity.pdbx_description
1 polymer ?
#
loop_
_entity_poly.entity_id
_entity_poly.type
_entity_poly.pdbx_seq_one_letter_code
_entity_poly.pdbx_strand_id
1 'polypeptide(L)'
;MKPKIDLLDKEVIDLMVMSKKALLEFYEREMEDCREAGILFSLHVKATMMKVSHPIVFGHAVRIYYKDAFEKHGELFDELGINVNNGMADLYDKIATLPTSTREEIERDLHACQEHRPRLAMVDSAKGITNFHSPSDVIVDASMPAMIRSGGKMWGADGKMYDCKAVMPESTFARIYQEMINFCKWHGNFDPTTMGTVPNVGLMAQKAEEYGSHDKTFESSDAGIARIVDVETDEVLLEKRVEKGDIWRMCQTKDAPIQDWVKLAVRRARESNTPVIFWLDPYRPHENELIKKLKCI
;
A
#
# COMPACT_ATOMS: atom_id res chain seq x y z
N MET A 1 -15.68 16.06 8.59
CA MET A 1 -14.54 15.17 8.89
C MET A 1 -13.36 15.90 9.51
N LYS A 2 -12.89 17.04 8.97
CA LYS A 2 -11.91 17.91 9.63
C LYS A 2 -12.34 19.37 9.52
N PRO A 3 -12.46 20.13 10.62
CA PRO A 3 -13.09 21.45 10.58
C PRO A 3 -12.20 22.55 9.99
N LYS A 4 -10.87 22.43 10.11
CA LYS A 4 -9.93 23.45 9.65
C LYS A 4 -8.60 22.82 9.22
N ILE A 5 -8.05 23.32 8.11
CA ILE A 5 -6.71 23.04 7.60
C ILE A 5 -6.13 24.36 7.13
N ASP A 6 -5.04 24.82 7.74
CA ASP A 6 -4.34 26.01 7.27
C ASP A 6 -3.54 25.68 6.00
N LEU A 7 -3.69 26.51 4.97
CA LEU A 7 -2.94 26.45 3.72
C LEU A 7 -2.09 27.71 3.57
N LEU A 8 -0.92 27.56 2.96
CA LEU A 8 -0.05 28.67 2.59
C LEU A 8 -0.22 29.05 1.12
N ASP A 9 0.18 30.29 0.78
CA ASP A 9 0.29 30.70 -0.61
C ASP A 9 1.15 29.70 -1.41
N LYS A 10 0.67 29.34 -2.60
CA LYS A 10 1.30 28.38 -3.52
C LYS A 10 1.49 26.96 -2.97
N GLU A 11 0.84 26.58 -1.87
CA GLU A 11 0.82 25.19 -1.41
C GLU A 11 0.08 24.30 -2.41
N VAL A 12 0.65 23.13 -2.72
CA VAL A 12 -0.01 22.11 -3.55
C VAL A 12 -0.87 21.25 -2.65
N ILE A 13 -2.13 21.09 -3.01
CA ILE A 13 -3.06 20.16 -2.36
C ILE A 13 -3.63 19.20 -3.40
N ASP A 14 -3.90 17.99 -2.96
CA ASP A 14 -4.54 16.96 -3.78
C ASP A 14 -5.56 16.17 -2.97
N LEU A 15 -6.58 15.68 -3.67
CA LEU A 15 -7.67 14.88 -3.12
C LEU A 15 -7.80 13.59 -3.92
N MET A 16 -7.67 12.46 -3.24
CA MET A 16 -7.73 11.13 -3.85
C MET A 16 -8.70 10.21 -3.11
N VAL A 17 -9.22 9.22 -3.83
CA VAL A 17 -10.15 8.22 -3.33
C VAL A 17 -9.72 6.84 -3.83
N MET A 18 -9.67 5.87 -2.93
CA MET A 18 -9.58 4.46 -3.26
C MET A 18 -10.95 3.82 -3.05
N SER A 19 -11.56 3.34 -4.13
CA SER A 19 -12.85 2.66 -4.07
C SER A 19 -12.70 1.30 -3.40
N LYS A 20 -13.48 1.06 -2.34
CA LYS A 20 -13.52 -0.24 -1.66
C LYS A 20 -14.02 -1.32 -2.61
N LYS A 21 -15.09 -1.05 -3.36
CA LYS A 21 -15.64 -2.02 -4.31
C LYS A 21 -14.60 -2.47 -5.33
N ALA A 22 -13.93 -1.50 -5.98
CA ALA A 22 -12.89 -1.80 -6.95
C ALA A 22 -11.70 -2.56 -6.32
N LEU A 23 -11.34 -2.24 -5.08
CA LEU A 23 -10.28 -2.94 -4.35
C LEU A 23 -10.65 -4.41 -4.05
N LEU A 24 -11.87 -4.68 -3.62
CA LEU A 24 -12.33 -6.05 -3.35
C LEU A 24 -12.41 -6.87 -4.63
N GLU A 25 -12.95 -6.31 -5.72
CA GLU A 25 -12.97 -6.94 -7.04
C GLU A 25 -11.56 -7.21 -7.57
N PHE A 26 -10.64 -6.26 -7.37
CA PHE A 26 -9.22 -6.43 -7.68
C PHE A 26 -8.62 -7.60 -6.90
N TYR A 27 -8.80 -7.66 -5.58
CA TYR A 27 -8.24 -8.75 -4.78
C TYR A 27 -8.77 -10.12 -5.19
N GLU A 28 -10.08 -10.27 -5.39
CA GLU A 28 -10.67 -11.54 -5.81
C GLU A 28 -10.06 -11.99 -7.15
N ARG A 29 -9.98 -11.08 -8.13
CA ARG A 29 -9.40 -11.35 -9.44
C ARG A 29 -7.92 -11.75 -9.35
N GLU A 30 -7.11 -10.99 -8.62
CA GLU A 30 -5.67 -11.26 -8.53
C GLU A 30 -5.38 -12.54 -7.72
N MET A 31 -6.21 -12.88 -6.73
CA MET A 31 -6.10 -14.15 -6.01
C MET A 31 -6.44 -15.33 -6.92
N GLU A 32 -7.48 -15.20 -7.73
CA GLU A 32 -7.87 -16.25 -8.67
C GLU A 32 -6.83 -16.46 -9.77
N ASP A 33 -6.32 -15.37 -10.35
CA ASP A 33 -5.24 -15.43 -11.34
C ASP A 33 -3.97 -16.10 -10.76
N CYS A 34 -3.60 -15.79 -9.51
CA CYS A 34 -2.51 -16.49 -8.82
C CYS A 34 -2.76 -18.00 -8.67
N ARG A 35 -4.00 -18.36 -8.33
CA ARG A 35 -4.40 -19.75 -8.09
C ARG A 35 -4.31 -20.55 -9.37
N GLU A 36 -4.84 -20.01 -10.47
CA GLU A 36 -4.78 -20.62 -11.80
C GLU A 36 -3.33 -20.71 -12.33
N ALA A 37 -2.52 -19.67 -12.12
CA ALA A 37 -1.11 -19.66 -12.52
C ALA A 37 -0.20 -20.54 -11.64
N GLY A 38 -0.68 -20.99 -10.48
CA GLY A 38 0.09 -21.84 -9.56
C GLY A 38 1.28 -21.13 -8.89
N ILE A 39 1.24 -19.80 -8.79
CA ILE A 39 2.30 -18.97 -8.18
C ILE A 39 1.87 -18.46 -6.80
N LEU A 40 2.83 -17.98 -6.00
CA LEU A 40 2.50 -17.42 -4.68
C LEU A 40 1.76 -16.09 -4.82
N PHE A 41 0.75 -15.87 -3.99
CA PHE A 41 0.19 -14.56 -3.73
C PHE A 41 0.99 -13.87 -2.63
N SER A 42 1.42 -12.63 -2.85
CA SER A 42 2.05 -11.79 -1.84
C SER A 42 1.51 -10.37 -1.87
N LEU A 43 1.16 -9.83 -0.71
CA LEU A 43 0.69 -8.46 -0.53
C LEU A 43 1.84 -7.58 -0.02
N HIS A 44 2.05 -6.46 -0.70
CA HIS A 44 3.10 -5.51 -0.37
C HIS A 44 2.49 -4.12 -0.14
N VAL A 45 2.39 -3.74 1.13
CA VAL A 45 1.86 -2.43 1.56
C VAL A 45 2.79 -1.81 2.61
N LYS A 46 2.45 -0.62 3.09
CA LYS A 46 3.26 0.12 4.08
C LYS A 46 2.44 0.47 5.33
N ALA A 47 1.88 -0.52 6.01
CA ALA A 47 0.87 -0.30 7.06
C ALA A 47 1.41 0.40 8.32
N THR A 48 2.69 0.26 8.63
CA THR A 48 3.35 0.92 9.77
C THR A 48 3.41 2.44 9.60
N MET A 49 3.70 2.91 8.38
CA MET A 49 3.80 4.34 8.06
C MET A 49 2.43 4.90 7.70
N MET A 50 1.68 4.22 6.83
CA MET A 50 0.34 4.63 6.41
C MET A 50 -0.73 4.14 7.39
N LYS A 51 -0.69 4.67 8.62
CA LYS A 51 -1.42 4.16 9.80
C LYS A 51 -2.95 4.05 9.67
N VAL A 52 -3.55 4.79 8.73
CA VAL A 52 -5.01 4.78 8.54
C VAL A 52 -5.38 3.95 7.31
N SER A 53 -4.87 4.31 6.13
CA SER A 53 -5.30 3.69 4.87
C SER A 53 -4.84 2.24 4.72
N HIS A 54 -3.57 1.95 4.95
CA HIS A 54 -3.00 0.64 4.60
C HIS A 54 -3.46 -0.51 5.51
N PRO A 55 -3.72 -0.33 6.82
CA PRO A 55 -4.40 -1.34 7.62
C PRO A 55 -5.77 -1.74 7.07
N ILE A 56 -6.56 -0.79 6.56
CA ILE A 56 -7.88 -1.07 5.94
C ILE A 56 -7.67 -1.87 4.64
N VAL A 57 -6.75 -1.43 3.78
CA VAL A 57 -6.40 -2.11 2.52
C VAL A 57 -5.92 -3.54 2.78
N PHE A 58 -5.12 -3.74 3.83
CA PHE A 58 -4.64 -5.03 4.27
C PHE A 58 -5.77 -5.92 4.80
N GLY A 59 -6.62 -5.40 5.70
CA GLY A 59 -7.73 -6.15 6.26
C GLY A 59 -8.74 -6.60 5.20
N HIS A 60 -8.95 -5.80 4.15
CA HIS A 60 -9.74 -6.22 2.99
C HIS A 60 -9.13 -7.42 2.26
N ALA A 61 -7.81 -7.48 2.07
CA ALA A 61 -7.16 -8.65 1.49
C ALA A 61 -7.36 -9.90 2.35
N VAL A 62 -7.22 -9.76 3.68
CA VAL A 62 -7.41 -10.87 4.63
C VAL A 62 -8.85 -11.40 4.57
N ARG A 63 -9.84 -10.51 4.64
CA ARG A 63 -11.27 -10.90 4.59
C ARG A 63 -11.63 -11.55 3.27
N ILE A 64 -11.09 -11.07 2.14
CA ILE A 64 -11.33 -11.69 0.84
C ILE A 64 -10.68 -13.08 0.77
N TYR A 65 -9.45 -13.22 1.25
CA TYR A 65 -8.76 -14.52 1.23
C TYR A 65 -9.53 -15.57 2.06
N TYR A 66 -9.94 -15.22 3.28
CA TYR A 66 -10.67 -16.12 4.19
C TYR A 66 -12.19 -15.94 4.14
N LYS A 67 -12.76 -15.52 3.00
CA LYS A 67 -14.17 -15.08 2.91
C LYS A 67 -15.16 -16.10 3.47
N ASP A 68 -15.00 -17.40 3.18
CA ASP A 68 -15.94 -18.43 3.60
C ASP A 68 -15.96 -18.60 5.13
N ALA A 69 -14.79 -18.49 5.77
CA ALA A 69 -14.69 -18.52 7.23
C ALA A 69 -15.28 -17.25 7.87
N PHE A 70 -15.09 -16.08 7.25
CA PHE A 70 -15.70 -14.82 7.73
C PHE A 70 -17.22 -14.79 7.53
N GLU A 71 -17.74 -15.39 6.47
CA GLU A 71 -19.18 -15.53 6.25
C GLU A 71 -19.81 -16.47 7.29
N LYS A 72 -19.13 -17.57 7.63
CA LYS A 72 -19.64 -18.55 8.60
C LYS A 72 -19.55 -18.06 10.06
N HIS A 73 -18.45 -17.41 10.44
CA HIS A 73 -18.15 -17.04 11.84
C HIS A 73 -18.25 -15.55 12.12
N GLY A 74 -18.77 -14.76 11.18
CA GLY A 74 -18.76 -13.29 11.24
C GLY A 74 -19.36 -12.70 12.52
N GLU A 75 -20.52 -13.20 12.95
CA GLU A 75 -21.18 -12.72 14.18
C GLU A 75 -20.29 -12.94 15.41
N LEU A 76 -19.69 -14.14 15.54
CA LEU A 76 -18.77 -14.45 16.62
C LEU A 76 -17.49 -13.61 16.55
N PHE A 77 -16.97 -13.37 15.35
CA PHE A 77 -15.80 -12.51 15.15
C PHE A 77 -16.09 -11.06 15.57
N ASP A 78 -17.28 -10.55 15.29
CA ASP A 78 -17.73 -9.22 15.72
C ASP A 78 -17.91 -9.14 17.24
N GLU A 79 -18.50 -10.17 17.88
CA GLU A 79 -18.65 -10.26 19.34
C GLU A 79 -17.28 -10.27 20.07
N LEU A 80 -16.30 -10.99 19.52
CA LEU A 80 -14.93 -11.03 20.03
C LEU A 80 -14.12 -9.75 19.71
N GLY A 81 -14.70 -8.86 18.89
CA GLY A 81 -14.07 -7.64 18.41
C GLY A 81 -12.82 -7.90 17.59
N ILE A 82 -12.81 -8.94 16.75
CA ILE A 82 -11.68 -9.30 15.89
C ILE A 82 -11.47 -8.23 14.83
N ASN A 83 -10.24 -7.73 14.72
CA ASN A 83 -9.88 -6.72 13.75
C ASN A 83 -8.68 -7.18 12.90
N VAL A 84 -8.98 -7.83 11.78
CA VAL A 84 -7.95 -8.29 10.83
C VAL A 84 -7.20 -7.18 10.09
N ASN A 85 -7.56 -5.91 10.30
CA ASN A 85 -6.69 -4.80 9.89
C ASN A 85 -5.36 -4.83 10.68
N ASN A 86 -5.34 -5.49 11.84
CA ASN A 86 -4.16 -5.76 12.66
C ASN A 86 -3.45 -7.08 12.33
N GLY A 87 -3.93 -7.86 11.34
CA GLY A 87 -3.36 -9.16 11.01
C GLY A 87 -4.19 -10.34 11.50
N MET A 88 -3.86 -11.53 10.97
CA MET A 88 -4.40 -12.80 11.46
C MET A 88 -3.93 -13.13 12.88
N ALA A 89 -2.82 -12.54 13.34
CA ALA A 89 -2.38 -12.66 14.73
C ALA A 89 -3.48 -12.23 15.72
N ASP A 90 -4.16 -11.11 15.46
CA ASP A 90 -5.27 -10.62 16.30
C ASP A 90 -6.43 -11.62 16.37
N LEU A 91 -6.76 -12.26 15.23
CA LEU A 91 -7.76 -13.32 15.16
C LEU A 91 -7.34 -14.51 16.03
N TYR A 92 -6.12 -15.02 15.83
CA TYR A 92 -5.62 -16.19 16.57
C TYR A 92 -5.55 -15.93 18.09
N ASP A 93 -5.14 -14.74 18.51
CA ASP A 93 -5.09 -14.34 19.92
C ASP A 93 -6.49 -14.32 20.56
N LYS A 94 -7.49 -13.82 19.83
CA LYS A 94 -8.87 -13.72 20.34
C LYS A 94 -9.57 -15.07 20.42
N ILE A 95 -9.43 -15.92 19.40
CA ILE A 95 -10.05 -17.26 19.41
C ILE A 95 -9.37 -18.20 20.42
N ALA A 96 -8.15 -17.90 20.89
CA ALA A 96 -7.48 -18.68 21.93
C ALA A 96 -8.24 -18.69 23.27
N THR A 97 -9.13 -17.71 23.49
CA THR A 97 -9.98 -17.60 24.69
C THR A 97 -11.24 -18.48 24.63
N LEU A 98 -11.56 -19.03 23.44
CA LEU A 98 -12.75 -19.84 23.22
C LEU A 98 -12.56 -21.30 23.70
N PRO A 99 -13.66 -22.05 23.89
CA PRO A 99 -13.59 -23.50 24.06
C PRO A 99 -12.87 -24.17 22.88
N THR A 100 -12.07 -25.21 23.18
CA THR A 100 -11.26 -25.93 22.20
C THR A 100 -12.05 -26.38 20.97
N SER A 101 -13.27 -26.89 21.15
CA SER A 101 -14.12 -27.35 20.04
C SER A 101 -14.45 -26.24 19.05
N THR A 102 -14.75 -25.04 19.53
CA THR A 102 -15.08 -23.88 18.70
C THR A 102 -13.83 -23.32 18.03
N ARG A 103 -12.72 -23.24 18.77
CA ARG A 103 -11.42 -22.81 18.21
C ARG A 103 -10.97 -23.72 17.08
N GLU A 104 -11.01 -25.05 17.28
CA GLU A 104 -10.62 -26.03 16.27
C GLU A 104 -11.54 -26.00 15.04
N GLU A 105 -12.84 -25.71 15.22
CA GLU A 105 -13.75 -25.49 14.10
C GLU A 105 -13.34 -24.27 13.26
N ILE A 106 -13.05 -23.13 13.90
CA ILE A 106 -12.62 -21.91 13.21
C ILE A 106 -11.30 -22.15 12.48
N GLU A 107 -10.31 -22.76 13.14
CA GLU A 107 -9.01 -23.08 12.55
C GLU A 107 -9.15 -24.00 11.33
N ARG A 108 -9.99 -25.03 11.43
CA ARG A 108 -10.28 -25.92 10.30
C ARG A 108 -10.91 -25.17 9.14
N ASP A 109 -11.86 -24.28 9.38
CA ASP A 109 -12.53 -23.53 8.32
C ASP A 109 -11.59 -22.50 7.67
N LEU A 110 -10.67 -21.90 8.44
CA LEU A 110 -9.57 -21.08 7.90
C LEU A 110 -8.62 -21.89 7.03
N HIS A 111 -8.29 -23.12 7.43
CA HIS A 111 -7.48 -24.03 6.62
C HIS A 111 -8.20 -24.46 5.34
N ALA A 112 -9.51 -24.73 5.40
CA ALA A 112 -10.31 -25.08 4.23
C ALA A 112 -10.30 -23.97 3.16
N CYS A 113 -10.29 -22.69 3.57
CA CYS A 113 -10.13 -21.57 2.63
C CYS A 113 -8.84 -21.68 1.80
N GLN A 114 -7.76 -22.21 2.38
CA GLN A 114 -6.46 -22.33 1.70
C GLN A 114 -6.48 -23.36 0.55
N GLU A 115 -7.42 -24.31 0.56
CA GLU A 115 -7.56 -25.30 -0.52
C GLU A 115 -8.08 -24.68 -1.83
N HIS A 116 -8.87 -23.61 -1.71
CA HIS A 116 -9.51 -22.92 -2.83
C HIS A 116 -8.92 -21.54 -3.11
N ARG A 117 -7.82 -21.18 -2.44
CA ARG A 117 -7.12 -19.91 -2.57
C ARG A 117 -5.67 -20.13 -3.02
N PRO A 118 -5.01 -19.11 -3.61
CA PRO A 118 -3.61 -19.24 -4.00
C PRO A 118 -2.73 -19.46 -2.77
N ARG A 119 -1.63 -20.17 -2.94
CA ARG A 119 -0.61 -20.30 -1.89
C ARG A 119 -0.09 -18.92 -1.50
N LEU A 120 0.00 -18.65 -0.20
CA LEU A 120 0.52 -17.38 0.30
C LEU A 120 2.04 -17.40 0.47
N ALA A 121 2.67 -16.25 0.25
CA ALA A 121 4.04 -16.01 0.68
C ALA A 121 4.15 -16.06 2.21
N MET A 122 5.29 -16.55 2.68
CA MET A 122 5.61 -16.73 4.09
C MET A 122 6.64 -15.70 4.55
N VAL A 123 6.46 -15.21 5.78
CA VAL A 123 7.47 -14.44 6.51
C VAL A 123 8.44 -15.41 7.20
N ASP A 124 7.89 -16.43 7.86
CA ASP A 124 8.64 -17.53 8.49
C ASP A 124 7.86 -18.82 8.31
N SER A 125 8.28 -19.66 7.35
CA SER A 125 7.60 -20.92 7.03
C SER A 125 7.73 -21.96 8.16
N ALA A 126 8.81 -21.93 8.95
CA ALA A 126 9.02 -22.89 10.03
C ALA A 126 8.05 -22.66 11.20
N LYS A 127 7.57 -21.42 11.36
CA LYS A 127 6.59 -21.03 12.38
C LYS A 127 5.16 -20.85 11.82
N GLY A 128 4.95 -21.09 10.53
CA GLY A 128 3.65 -20.87 9.89
C GLY A 128 3.24 -19.39 9.80
N ILE A 129 4.19 -18.46 9.88
CA ILE A 129 3.92 -17.02 9.81
C ILE A 129 3.76 -16.63 8.33
N THR A 130 2.53 -16.36 7.92
CA THR A 130 2.17 -15.97 6.55
C THR A 130 2.33 -14.47 6.33
N ASN A 131 2.26 -14.03 5.07
CA ASN A 131 2.19 -12.61 4.69
C ASN A 131 0.96 -11.87 5.27
N PHE A 132 -0.07 -12.60 5.74
CA PHE A 132 -1.24 -12.02 6.42
C PHE A 132 -1.16 -12.07 7.94
N HIS A 133 -0.06 -12.55 8.53
CA HIS A 133 0.06 -12.66 9.98
C HIS A 133 0.00 -11.31 10.68
N SER A 134 0.81 -10.33 10.24
CA SER A 134 0.75 -8.94 10.68
C SER A 134 0.98 -7.98 9.51
N PRO A 135 0.26 -6.84 9.47
CA PRO A 135 0.39 -5.84 8.41
C PRO A 135 1.76 -5.12 8.41
N SER A 136 2.56 -5.29 9.46
CA SER A 136 3.91 -4.72 9.56
C SER A 136 5.02 -5.65 9.09
N ASP A 137 4.75 -6.93 8.87
CA ASP A 137 5.81 -7.91 8.60
C ASP A 137 6.39 -7.77 7.19
N VAL A 138 5.53 -7.48 6.21
CA VAL A 138 5.92 -7.31 4.80
C VAL A 138 5.69 -5.87 4.36
N ILE A 139 6.75 -5.07 4.50
CA ILE A 139 6.73 -3.65 4.15
C ILE A 139 7.25 -3.46 2.73
N VAL A 140 6.47 -2.83 1.85
CA VAL A 140 6.72 -2.74 0.39
C VAL A 140 8.13 -2.28 0.01
N ASP A 141 8.69 -1.29 0.70
CA ASP A 141 10.00 -0.70 0.40
C ASP A 141 11.19 -1.59 0.77
N ALA A 142 11.00 -2.53 1.69
CA ALA A 142 12.01 -3.56 2.02
C ALA A 142 11.75 -4.88 1.27
N SER A 143 10.49 -5.29 1.21
CA SER A 143 10.07 -6.59 0.67
C SER A 143 10.19 -6.67 -0.85
N MET A 144 9.86 -5.61 -1.59
CA MET A 144 9.97 -5.62 -3.07
C MET A 144 11.42 -5.74 -3.53
N PRO A 145 12.39 -4.94 -3.02
CA PRO A 145 13.80 -5.14 -3.36
C PRO A 145 14.33 -6.51 -2.96
N ALA A 146 13.93 -7.05 -1.80
CA ALA A 146 14.34 -8.38 -1.35
C ALA A 146 13.85 -9.49 -2.31
N MET A 147 12.60 -9.40 -2.76
CA MET A 147 11.99 -10.32 -3.73
C MET A 147 12.69 -10.23 -5.09
N ILE A 148 12.92 -9.01 -5.60
CA ILE A 148 13.60 -8.79 -6.89
C ILE A 148 15.04 -9.32 -6.84
N ARG A 149 15.79 -9.00 -5.79
CA ARG A 149 17.16 -9.51 -5.59
C ARG A 149 17.22 -11.03 -5.57
N SER A 150 16.19 -11.67 -5.01
CA SER A 150 16.07 -13.13 -4.93
C SER A 150 15.56 -13.77 -6.24
N GLY A 151 15.66 -13.05 -7.36
CA GLY A 151 15.29 -13.55 -8.68
C GLY A 151 13.79 -13.55 -8.93
N GLY A 152 13.03 -12.64 -8.29
CA GLY A 152 11.58 -12.56 -8.46
C GLY A 152 10.78 -13.54 -7.60
N LYS A 153 11.38 -14.05 -6.50
CA LYS A 153 10.84 -15.17 -5.74
C LYS A 153 10.62 -14.85 -4.27
N MET A 154 9.67 -15.54 -3.64
CA MET A 154 9.38 -15.49 -2.21
C MET A 154 9.21 -16.91 -1.63
N TRP A 155 9.29 -17.02 -0.30
CA TRP A 155 9.18 -18.29 0.42
C TRP A 155 7.73 -18.77 0.48
N GLY A 156 7.50 -20.04 0.13
CA GLY A 156 6.23 -20.75 0.34
C GLY A 156 6.18 -21.50 1.67
N ALA A 157 5.02 -22.09 1.97
CA ALA A 157 4.78 -22.84 3.21
C ALA A 157 5.73 -24.04 3.44
N ASP A 158 6.27 -24.62 2.37
CA ASP A 158 7.22 -25.74 2.42
C ASP A 158 8.69 -25.28 2.57
N GLY A 159 8.93 -23.98 2.80
CA GLY A 159 10.26 -23.42 3.01
C GLY A 159 11.10 -23.38 1.73
N LYS A 160 10.47 -23.34 0.55
CA LYS A 160 11.15 -23.16 -0.75
C LYS A 160 10.75 -21.87 -1.43
N MET A 161 11.58 -21.42 -2.36
CA MET A 161 11.37 -20.19 -3.12
C MET A 161 10.57 -20.46 -4.39
N TYR A 162 9.53 -19.66 -4.61
CA TYR A 162 8.66 -19.73 -5.79
C TYR A 162 8.48 -18.35 -6.40
N ASP A 163 8.13 -18.32 -7.69
CA ASP A 163 7.64 -17.10 -8.31
C ASP A 163 6.36 -16.64 -7.60
N CYS A 164 6.17 -15.32 -7.52
CA CYS A 164 5.02 -14.73 -6.87
C CYS A 164 4.39 -13.61 -7.71
N LYS A 165 3.11 -13.36 -7.47
CA LYS A 165 2.45 -12.11 -7.82
C LYS A 165 2.58 -11.18 -6.62
N ALA A 166 3.42 -10.17 -6.76
CA ALA A 166 3.55 -9.09 -5.80
C ALA A 166 2.42 -8.07 -5.97
N VAL A 167 1.35 -8.27 -5.22
CA VAL A 167 0.16 -7.43 -5.23
C VAL A 167 0.42 -6.13 -4.48
N MET A 168 0.33 -5.02 -5.20
CA MET A 168 0.37 -3.65 -4.70
C MET A 168 -0.87 -2.93 -5.25
N PRO A 169 -1.95 -2.80 -4.47
CA PRO A 169 -3.23 -2.29 -4.99
C PRO A 169 -3.15 -0.84 -5.50
N GLU A 170 -2.29 -0.03 -4.88
CA GLU A 170 -2.09 1.37 -5.26
C GLU A 170 -1.11 1.50 -6.43
N SER A 171 -1.63 1.87 -7.59
CA SER A 171 -0.87 1.94 -8.85
C SER A 171 0.18 3.07 -8.89
N THR A 172 0.04 4.10 -8.05
CA THR A 172 0.86 5.31 -8.07
C THR A 172 2.36 4.97 -8.14
N PHE A 173 2.82 4.06 -7.26
CA PHE A 173 4.22 3.64 -7.17
C PHE A 173 4.46 2.16 -7.49
N ALA A 174 3.42 1.36 -7.78
CA ALA A 174 3.61 -0.05 -8.13
C ALA A 174 4.36 -0.23 -9.46
N ARG A 175 4.13 0.70 -10.41
CA ARG A 175 4.62 0.62 -11.80
C ARG A 175 6.14 0.54 -11.92
N ILE A 176 6.88 1.25 -11.06
CA ILE A 176 8.35 1.24 -11.08
C ILE A 176 8.94 -0.13 -10.74
N TYR A 177 8.28 -0.91 -9.87
CA TYR A 177 8.72 -2.26 -9.55
C TYR A 177 8.47 -3.21 -10.71
N GLN A 178 7.32 -3.07 -11.38
CA GLN A 178 7.04 -3.87 -12.56
C GLN A 178 8.08 -3.65 -13.66
N GLU A 179 8.48 -2.40 -13.88
CA GLU A 179 9.52 -2.06 -14.86
C GLU A 179 10.87 -2.69 -14.49
N MET A 180 11.25 -2.63 -13.21
CA MET A 180 12.48 -3.28 -12.72
C MET A 180 12.43 -4.81 -12.87
N ILE A 181 11.28 -5.44 -12.60
CA ILE A 181 11.08 -6.87 -12.79
C ILE A 181 11.24 -7.24 -14.27
N ASN A 182 10.63 -6.48 -15.19
CA ASN A 182 10.75 -6.70 -16.62
C ASN A 182 12.20 -6.53 -17.10
N PHE A 183 12.89 -5.50 -16.61
CA PHE A 183 14.31 -5.27 -16.89
C PHE A 183 15.17 -6.47 -16.47
N CYS A 184 15.00 -6.97 -15.25
CA CYS A 184 15.73 -8.15 -14.76
C CYS A 184 15.38 -9.43 -15.52
N LYS A 185 14.13 -9.60 -15.96
CA LYS A 185 13.73 -10.74 -16.80
C LYS A 185 14.45 -10.74 -18.15
N TRP A 186 14.68 -9.56 -18.73
CA TRP A 186 15.33 -9.41 -20.03
C TRP A 186 16.85 -9.44 -19.96
N HIS A 187 17.43 -8.75 -18.98
CA HIS A 187 18.88 -8.54 -18.85
C HIS A 187 19.58 -9.46 -17.86
N GLY A 188 18.83 -10.25 -17.09
CA GLY A 188 19.36 -10.98 -15.94
C GLY A 188 19.47 -10.11 -14.69
N ASN A 189 19.94 -10.70 -13.59
CA ASN A 189 20.11 -9.99 -12.31
C ASN A 189 21.24 -8.95 -12.41
N PHE A 190 21.17 -7.92 -11.56
CA PHE A 190 22.24 -6.92 -11.48
C PHE A 190 23.56 -7.53 -11.04
N ASP A 191 24.67 -7.08 -11.63
CA ASP A 191 26.04 -7.42 -11.20
C ASP A 191 26.59 -6.31 -10.29
N PRO A 192 26.75 -6.57 -8.97
CA PRO A 192 27.28 -5.57 -8.03
C PRO A 192 28.71 -5.13 -8.33
N THR A 193 29.50 -5.90 -9.09
CA THR A 193 30.89 -5.58 -9.39
C THR A 193 31.04 -4.53 -10.48
N THR A 194 30.00 -4.36 -11.31
CA THR A 194 30.00 -3.43 -12.46
C THR A 194 28.85 -2.43 -12.46
N MET A 195 27.80 -2.62 -11.65
CA MET A 195 26.65 -1.72 -11.65
C MET A 195 27.04 -0.30 -11.22
N GLY A 196 26.37 0.69 -11.81
CA GLY A 196 26.46 2.08 -11.37
C GLY A 196 25.77 2.32 -10.03
N THR A 197 25.61 3.59 -9.68
CA THR A 197 24.88 4.01 -8.47
C THR A 197 23.74 4.95 -8.82
N VAL A 198 22.64 4.88 -8.07
CA VAL A 198 21.48 5.76 -8.23
C VAL A 198 21.23 6.46 -6.88
N PRO A 199 21.85 7.62 -6.62
CA PRO A 199 21.58 8.40 -5.42
C PRO A 199 20.18 9.04 -5.48
N ASN A 200 19.61 9.37 -4.32
CA ASN A 200 18.29 9.99 -4.21
C ASN A 200 18.34 11.37 -3.55
N VAL A 201 17.56 12.31 -4.09
CA VAL A 201 17.24 13.61 -3.47
C VAL A 201 15.73 13.66 -3.28
N GLY A 202 15.27 13.36 -2.07
CA GLY A 202 13.83 13.23 -1.76
C GLY A 202 13.20 14.52 -1.23
N LEU A 203 11.99 14.81 -1.70
CA LEU A 203 11.12 15.84 -1.15
C LEU A 203 10.41 15.28 0.09
N MET A 204 10.76 15.76 1.28
CA MET A 204 10.20 15.24 2.54
C MET A 204 9.98 16.28 3.63
N ALA A 205 10.51 17.50 3.46
CA ALA A 205 10.45 18.53 4.49
C ALA A 205 9.00 18.90 4.81
N GLN A 206 8.74 19.17 6.09
CA GLN A 206 7.41 19.57 6.60
C GLN A 206 6.29 18.56 6.32
N LYS A 207 6.62 17.25 6.36
CA LYS A 207 5.69 16.14 6.09
C LYS A 207 5.03 16.27 4.71
N ALA A 208 5.85 16.46 3.68
CA ALA A 208 5.39 16.57 2.31
C ALA A 208 4.54 15.36 1.89
N GLU A 209 3.55 15.62 1.04
CA GLU A 209 2.77 14.60 0.33
C GLU A 209 2.04 13.63 1.29
N GLU A 210 2.13 12.32 1.04
CA GLU A 210 1.39 11.31 1.79
C GLU A 210 1.83 11.22 3.26
N TYR A 211 3.08 11.59 3.61
CA TYR A 211 3.57 11.54 4.99
C TYR A 211 2.83 12.53 5.91
N GLY A 212 2.26 13.60 5.35
CA GLY A 212 1.48 14.59 6.08
C GLY A 212 -0.01 14.26 6.18
N SER A 213 -0.47 13.15 5.59
CA SER A 213 -1.89 12.94 5.29
C SER A 213 -2.68 12.15 6.35
N HIS A 214 -2.03 11.62 7.39
CA HIS A 214 -2.67 10.71 8.35
C HIS A 214 -3.90 11.30 9.03
N ASP A 215 -3.84 12.59 9.38
CA ASP A 215 -4.92 13.35 10.02
C ASP A 215 -5.96 13.91 9.03
N LYS A 216 -5.82 13.54 7.76
CA LYS A 216 -6.62 13.94 6.59
C LYS A 216 -6.99 12.72 5.72
N THR A 217 -6.92 11.52 6.30
CA THR A 217 -7.32 10.27 5.66
C THR A 217 -8.52 9.72 6.40
N PHE A 218 -9.58 9.37 5.69
CA PHE A 218 -10.85 8.95 6.26
C PHE A 218 -11.43 7.77 5.50
N GLU A 219 -12.06 6.84 6.22
CA GLU A 219 -12.97 5.87 5.65
C GLU A 219 -14.37 6.48 5.60
N SER A 220 -15.03 6.46 4.44
CA SER A 220 -16.34 7.07 4.27
C SER A 220 -17.41 6.23 4.98
N SER A 221 -18.21 6.84 5.87
CA SER A 221 -19.30 6.12 6.53
C SER A 221 -20.47 5.80 5.60
N ASP A 222 -20.66 6.65 4.58
CA ASP A 222 -21.82 6.67 3.68
C ASP A 222 -21.40 7.12 2.27
N ALA A 223 -22.29 6.93 1.30
CA ALA A 223 -22.11 7.45 -0.04
C ALA A 223 -22.37 8.96 -0.11
N GLY A 224 -21.59 9.68 -0.92
CA GLY A 224 -21.71 11.13 -1.04
C GLY A 224 -20.59 11.78 -1.82
N ILE A 225 -20.26 13.02 -1.46
CA ILE A 225 -19.20 13.81 -2.07
C ILE A 225 -18.24 14.28 -0.97
N ALA A 226 -16.98 13.86 -1.04
CA ALA A 226 -15.91 14.44 -0.25
C ALA A 226 -15.46 15.75 -0.90
N ARG A 227 -15.49 16.86 -0.15
CA ARG A 227 -15.11 18.18 -0.63
C ARG A 227 -14.02 18.80 0.24
N ILE A 228 -13.14 19.57 -0.40
CA ILE A 228 -12.27 20.55 0.25
C ILE A 228 -12.88 21.92 -0.07
N VAL A 229 -13.25 22.66 0.96
CA VAL A 229 -13.99 23.92 0.87
C VAL A 229 -13.18 25.01 1.58
N ASP A 230 -13.06 26.17 0.94
CA ASP A 230 -12.52 27.36 1.58
C ASP A 230 -13.51 27.85 2.65
N VAL A 231 -13.04 27.98 3.89
CA VAL A 231 -13.88 28.31 5.05
C VAL A 231 -14.39 29.75 5.02
N GLU A 232 -13.69 30.67 4.34
CA GLU A 232 -14.05 32.08 4.30
C GLU A 232 -15.03 32.39 3.15
N THR A 233 -14.88 31.71 2.01
CA THR A 233 -15.65 31.99 0.79
C THR A 233 -16.72 30.96 0.44
N ASP A 234 -16.74 29.82 1.15
CA ASP A 234 -17.54 28.62 0.80
C ASP A 234 -17.23 28.05 -0.60
N GLU A 235 -16.11 28.44 -1.21
CA GLU A 235 -15.69 27.94 -2.53
C GLU A 235 -15.23 26.47 -2.43
N VAL A 236 -15.77 25.62 -3.30
CA VAL A 236 -15.33 24.23 -3.41
C VAL A 236 -14.06 24.16 -4.26
N LEU A 237 -12.93 23.89 -3.62
CA LEU A 237 -11.62 23.80 -4.29
C LEU A 237 -11.43 22.47 -5.01
N LEU A 238 -11.78 21.37 -4.33
CA LEU A 238 -11.66 20.00 -4.84
C LEU A 238 -12.83 19.16 -4.36
N GLU A 239 -13.33 18.27 -5.22
CA GLU A 239 -14.34 17.30 -4.83
C GLU A 239 -14.19 15.94 -5.51
N LYS A 240 -14.63 14.90 -4.81
CA LYS A 240 -14.66 13.52 -5.30
C LYS A 240 -15.92 12.82 -4.78
N ARG A 241 -16.54 12.00 -5.63
CA ARG A 241 -17.58 11.07 -5.19
C ARG A 241 -16.95 9.95 -4.36
N VAL A 242 -17.64 9.53 -3.31
CA VAL A 242 -17.24 8.45 -2.41
C VAL A 242 -18.44 7.55 -2.13
N GLU A 243 -18.18 6.27 -1.96
CA GLU A 243 -19.14 5.28 -1.46
C GLU A 243 -18.79 4.84 -0.03
N LYS A 244 -19.71 4.15 0.64
CA LYS A 244 -19.48 3.63 1.99
C LYS A 244 -18.27 2.67 2.01
N GLY A 245 -17.32 2.95 2.89
CA GLY A 245 -16.08 2.20 3.06
C GLY A 245 -14.95 2.64 2.13
N ASP A 246 -15.18 3.59 1.23
CA ASP A 246 -14.09 4.16 0.42
C ASP A 246 -13.10 4.91 1.31
N ILE A 247 -11.82 4.83 0.96
CA ILE A 247 -10.78 5.58 1.65
C ILE A 247 -10.51 6.83 0.83
N TRP A 248 -10.70 8.01 1.43
CA TRP A 248 -10.34 9.27 0.80
C TRP A 248 -9.30 10.02 1.62
N ARG A 249 -8.46 10.78 0.91
CA ARG A 249 -7.26 11.38 1.48
C ARG A 249 -6.96 12.72 0.84
N MET A 250 -6.57 13.68 1.67
CA MET A 250 -5.96 14.93 1.26
C MET A 250 -4.48 14.98 1.65
N CYS A 251 -3.62 15.36 0.69
CA CYS A 251 -2.20 15.59 0.91
C CYS A 251 -1.85 17.08 0.72
N GLN A 252 -0.67 17.46 1.24
CA GLN A 252 -0.19 18.85 1.26
C GLN A 252 1.30 18.90 0.99
N THR A 253 1.72 19.78 0.08
CA THR A 253 3.14 20.02 -0.20
C THR A 253 3.40 21.51 -0.36
N LYS A 254 4.15 22.08 0.59
CA LYS A 254 4.43 23.52 0.66
C LYS A 254 5.48 23.94 -0.36
N ASP A 255 5.39 25.18 -0.80
CA ASP A 255 6.27 25.74 -1.83
C ASP A 255 7.74 25.80 -1.41
N ALA A 256 8.02 26.22 -0.18
CA ALA A 256 9.40 26.32 0.34
C ALA A 256 10.14 24.96 0.35
N PRO A 257 9.55 23.84 0.83
CA PRO A 257 10.10 22.49 0.62
C PRO A 257 10.41 22.14 -0.84
N ILE A 258 9.55 22.52 -1.79
CA ILE A 258 9.77 22.24 -3.22
C ILE A 258 10.99 23.02 -3.74
N GLN A 259 11.10 24.30 -3.40
CA GLN A 259 12.27 25.11 -3.79
C GLN A 259 13.58 24.56 -3.22
N ASP A 260 13.60 24.16 -1.95
CA ASP A 260 14.78 23.56 -1.33
C ASP A 260 15.16 22.22 -1.96
N TRP A 261 14.16 21.39 -2.27
CA TRP A 261 14.35 20.12 -2.98
C TRP A 261 15.01 20.32 -4.35
N VAL A 262 14.52 21.27 -5.16
CA VAL A 262 15.12 21.60 -6.46
C VAL A 262 16.54 22.14 -6.31
N LYS A 263 16.76 23.05 -5.37
CA LYS A 263 18.08 23.61 -5.06
C LYS A 263 19.07 22.52 -4.65
N LEU A 264 18.64 21.57 -3.82
CA LEU A 264 19.45 20.43 -3.40
C LEU A 264 19.78 19.52 -4.58
N ALA A 265 18.81 19.22 -5.44
CA ALA A 265 19.01 18.40 -6.63
C ALA A 265 20.06 19.01 -7.58
N VAL A 266 19.94 20.30 -7.88
CA VAL A 266 20.91 21.02 -8.74
C VAL A 266 22.29 21.07 -8.09
N ARG A 267 22.37 21.31 -6.78
CA ARG A 267 23.64 21.28 -6.04
C ARG A 267 24.31 19.91 -6.14
N ARG A 268 23.56 18.82 -5.89
CA ARG A 268 24.09 17.45 -5.98
C ARG A 268 24.52 17.08 -7.38
N ALA A 269 23.76 17.48 -8.41
CA ALA A 269 24.14 17.32 -9.81
C ALA A 269 25.51 17.94 -10.09
N ARG A 270 25.71 19.20 -9.67
CA ARG A 270 26.94 19.95 -9.87
C ARG A 270 28.13 19.35 -9.10
N GLU A 271 27.92 18.96 -7.85
CA GLU A 271 28.97 18.38 -7.00
C GLU A 271 29.43 17.01 -7.50
N SER A 272 28.51 16.19 -8.00
CA SER A 272 28.81 14.82 -8.44
C SER A 272 29.12 14.69 -9.92
N ASN A 273 28.85 15.74 -10.71
CA ASN A 273 28.87 15.70 -12.18
C ASN A 273 28.03 14.54 -12.76
N THR A 274 26.89 14.24 -12.11
CA THR A 274 25.98 13.16 -12.49
C THR A 274 24.65 13.75 -12.98
N PRO A 275 24.07 13.26 -14.09
CA PRO A 275 22.76 13.68 -14.56
C PRO A 275 21.67 13.50 -13.49
N VAL A 276 20.71 14.42 -13.46
CA VAL A 276 19.54 14.34 -12.57
C VAL A 276 18.29 14.09 -13.39
N ILE A 277 17.47 13.15 -12.92
CA ILE A 277 16.16 12.87 -13.46
C ILE A 277 15.14 13.19 -12.36
N PHE A 278 14.17 14.05 -12.68
CA PHE A 278 13.01 14.28 -11.82
C PHE A 278 11.91 13.29 -12.20
N TRP A 279 11.55 12.41 -11.28
CA TRP A 279 10.58 11.35 -11.50
C TRP A 279 9.19 11.91 -11.21
N LEU A 280 8.59 12.52 -12.24
CA LEU A 280 7.27 13.15 -12.17
C LEU A 280 6.42 12.70 -13.36
N ASP A 281 5.36 11.97 -13.08
CA ASP A 281 4.33 11.50 -14.00
C ASP A 281 3.41 12.66 -14.41
N PRO A 282 3.46 13.14 -15.67
CA PRO A 282 2.64 14.26 -16.11
C PRO A 282 1.14 13.94 -16.10
N TYR A 283 0.74 12.66 -16.03
CA TYR A 283 -0.65 12.24 -15.96
C TYR A 283 -1.20 12.23 -14.53
N ARG A 284 -0.35 12.32 -13.50
CA ARG A 284 -0.77 12.48 -12.11
C ARG A 284 -0.94 13.98 -11.81
N PRO A 285 -2.14 14.45 -11.43
CA PRO A 285 -2.38 15.89 -11.21
C PRO A 285 -1.40 16.55 -10.24
N HIS A 286 -1.12 15.89 -9.11
CA HIS A 286 -0.15 16.35 -8.12
C HIS A 286 1.24 16.56 -8.71
N GLU A 287 1.79 15.55 -9.37
CA GLU A 287 3.12 15.61 -9.97
C GLU A 287 3.16 16.58 -11.16
N ASN A 288 2.05 16.78 -11.88
CA ASN A 288 1.94 17.82 -12.90
C ASN A 288 2.05 19.24 -12.31
N GLU A 289 1.44 19.51 -11.14
CA GLU A 289 1.67 20.78 -10.44
C GLU A 289 3.12 20.93 -9.96
N LEU A 290 3.76 19.84 -9.52
CA LEU A 290 5.19 19.84 -9.20
C LEU A 290 6.06 20.12 -10.44
N ILE A 291 5.72 19.58 -11.61
CA ILE A 291 6.41 19.87 -12.88
C ILE A 291 6.33 21.36 -13.21
N LYS A 292 5.16 22.00 -13.02
CA LYS A 292 5.02 23.45 -13.25
C LYS A 292 5.93 24.24 -12.31
N LYS A 293 5.96 23.90 -11.01
CA LYS A 293 6.85 24.55 -10.05
C LYS A 293 8.31 24.37 -10.40
N LEU A 294 8.72 23.15 -10.76
CA LEU A 294 10.07 22.82 -11.18
C LEU A 294 10.52 23.66 -12.38
N LYS A 295 9.65 23.89 -13.38
CA LYS A 295 9.97 24.70 -14.57
C LYS A 295 10.12 26.20 -14.28
N CYS A 296 9.59 26.67 -13.16
CA CYS A 296 9.64 28.08 -12.77
C CYS A 296 10.83 28.42 -11.86
N ILE A 297 11.58 27.41 -11.39
CA ILE A 297 12.74 27.55 -10.49
C ILE A 297 14.03 27.45 -11.31
#